data_AF-A0A4S5BJR2-F1
#
_entry.id   AF-A0A4S5BJR2-F1
#
_cell.length_a   1.000
_cell.length_b   1.000
_cell.length_c   1.000
_cell.angle_alpha   90.00
_cell.angle_beta   90.00
_cell.angle_gamma   90.00
#
_symmetry.space_group_name_H-M   'P 1'
#
loop_
_entity.id
_entity.type
_entity.pdbx_description
1 polymer ?
#
loop_
_entity_poly.entity_id
_entity_poly.type
_entity_poly.pdbx_seq_one_letter_code
_entity_poly.pdbx_strand_id
1 'polypeptide(L)' 'MTLSSIALIGVPAATADEQQTTAEQNTAAKSSVIINEVYAGNTKNAGDPDSKRCDWVELKNCTYFDIADGAR' A
#
# COMPACT_ATOMS: atom_id res chain seq x y z
N MET A 1 12.43 25.92 53.12
CA MET A 1 12.82 24.50 53.15
C MET A 1 12.25 23.85 51.89
N THR A 2 12.93 24.04 50.76
CA THR A 2 13.98 23.13 50.25
C THR A 2 13.41 21.75 49.93
N LEU A 3 13.05 21.57 48.66
CA LEU A 3 13.28 20.30 47.98
C LEU A 3 14.80 20.10 47.93
N SER A 4 15.28 19.06 48.59
CA SER A 4 16.57 18.41 48.34
C SER A 4 16.28 16.92 48.52
N SER A 5 16.56 16.03 47.56
CA SER A 5 17.64 16.05 46.60
C SER A 5 17.25 15.44 45.24
N ILE A 6 17.77 16.03 44.18
CA ILE A 6 17.95 15.49 42.81
C ILE A 6 19.18 14.54 42.87
N ALA A 7 19.22 13.37 42.23
CA ALA A 7 19.37 13.09 40.79
C ALA A 7 19.33 11.54 40.59
N LEU A 8 19.13 10.89 39.44
CA LEU A 8 18.80 11.22 38.06
C LEU A 8 18.49 9.85 37.38
N ILE A 9 17.30 9.71 36.79
CA ILE A 9 16.95 9.04 35.52
C ILE A 9 17.72 7.76 35.13
N GLY A 10 17.10 6.61 34.85
CA GLY A 10 15.68 6.30 34.76
C GLY A 10 15.47 4.93 34.11
N VAL A 11 14.46 4.19 34.58
CA VAL A 11 13.52 3.37 33.80
C VAL A 11 12.33 3.19 34.75
N PRO A 12 11.18 3.86 34.56
CA PRO A 12 9.97 3.34 35.15
C PRO A 12 9.58 2.09 34.36
N ALA A 13 9.44 0.97 35.08
CA ALA A 13 8.60 -0.13 34.65
C ALA A 13 7.16 0.40 34.58
N ALA A 14 6.81 0.97 33.44
CA ALA A 14 5.45 1.34 33.09
C ALA A 14 5.01 0.41 31.97
N THR A 15 3.97 -0.38 32.25
CA THR A 15 3.02 -0.89 31.28
C THR A 15 2.74 0.19 30.24
N ALA A 16 3.41 0.10 29.09
CA ALA A 16 3.10 0.93 27.95
C ALA A 16 1.90 0.27 27.27
N ASP A 17 0.71 0.83 27.53
CA ASP A 17 -0.25 1.06 26.46
C ASP A 17 0.55 1.72 25.33
N GLU A 18 1.09 0.91 24.42
CA GLU A 18 1.56 1.40 23.14
C GLU A 18 0.29 1.74 22.37
N GLN A 19 -0.18 2.96 22.61
CA GLN A 19 -0.95 3.73 21.66
C GLN A 19 -0.19 3.61 20.34
N GLN A 20 -0.64 2.66 19.52
CA GLN A 20 -0.15 2.50 18.17
C GLN A 20 -0.43 3.84 17.49
N THR A 21 0.66 4.58 17.37
CA THR A 21 0.86 5.81 16.62
C THR A 21 -0.18 5.91 15.53
N THR A 22 -0.97 6.98 15.61
CA THR A 22 -1.75 7.51 14.50
C THR A 22 -0.80 7.60 13.30
N ALA A 23 -0.79 6.56 12.47
CA ALA A 23 -0.31 6.70 11.12
C ALA A 23 -1.26 7.73 10.54
N GLU A 24 -0.77 8.96 10.36
CA GLU A 24 -1.29 9.80 9.30
C GLU A 24 -1.24 8.93 8.05
N GLN A 25 -2.37 8.28 7.76
CA GLN A 25 -2.61 7.76 6.44
C GLN A 25 -2.60 9.01 5.58
N ASN A 26 -1.44 9.30 5.02
CA ASN A 26 -1.35 10.04 3.79
C ASN A 26 -2.37 9.34 2.89
N THR A 27 -3.56 9.93 2.80
CA THR A 27 -4.68 9.37 2.05
C THR A 27 -4.33 9.64 0.60
N ALA A 28 -3.29 8.95 0.13
CA ALA A 28 -3.00 8.83 -1.27
C ALA A 28 -4.28 8.25 -1.85
N ALA A 29 -4.95 9.04 -2.69
CA ALA A 29 -6.17 8.62 -3.34
C ALA A 29 -5.91 7.25 -3.98
N LYS A 30 -6.72 6.26 -3.59
CA LYS A 30 -6.60 4.90 -4.11
C LYS A 30 -6.75 4.96 -5.63
N SER A 31 -5.80 4.39 -6.37
CA SER A 31 -5.82 4.38 -7.83
C SER A 31 -7.10 3.71 -8.34
N SER A 32 -7.75 4.32 -9.33
CA SER A 32 -8.96 3.80 -9.98
C SER A 32 -8.68 2.59 -10.86
N VAL A 33 -7.47 2.50 -11.42
CA VAL A 33 -6.97 1.35 -12.18
C VAL A 33 -5.68 0.86 -11.54
N ILE A 34 -5.55 -0.46 -11.40
CA ILE A 34 -4.34 -1.11 -10.88
C ILE A 34 -3.84 -2.17 -11.87
N ILE A 35 -2.58 -2.55 -11.74
CA ILE A 35 -2.06 -3.80 -12.29
C ILE A 35 -2.52 -4.93 -11.37
N ASN A 36 -3.33 -5.84 -11.89
CA ASN A 36 -3.88 -6.97 -11.13
C ASN A 36 -2.97 -8.20 -11.19
N GLU A 37 -2.38 -8.46 -12.37
CA GLU A 37 -1.44 -9.56 -12.60
C GLU A 37 -0.30 -9.09 -13.51
N VAL A 38 0.89 -9.66 -13.28
CA VAL A 38 2.02 -9.60 -14.19
C VAL A 38 2.40 -11.03 -14.53
N TYR A 39 2.37 -11.38 -15.82
CA TYR A 39 2.86 -12.66 -16.30
C TYR A 39 4.08 -12.45 -17.20
N ALA A 40 5.25 -12.52 -16.56
CA ALA A 40 6.53 -12.55 -17.23
C ALA A 40 6.88 -13.96 -17.73
N GLY A 41 7.50 -14.06 -18.90
CA GLY A 41 7.87 -15.32 -19.53
C GLY A 41 6.65 -16.16 -19.90
N ASN A 42 5.67 -15.57 -20.58
CA ASN A 42 4.47 -16.28 -21.00
C ASN A 42 4.86 -17.51 -21.85
N THR A 43 4.61 -18.70 -21.31
CA THR A 43 4.89 -19.98 -21.99
C THR A 43 3.63 -20.80 -22.23
N LYS A 44 2.48 -20.37 -21.67
CA LYS A 44 1.26 -21.18 -21.60
C LYS A 44 0.02 -20.49 -22.15
N ASN A 45 -0.13 -19.19 -22.01
CA ASN A 45 -1.31 -18.45 -22.49
C ASN A 45 -1.23 -18.14 -23.99
N ALA A 46 -2.39 -17.86 -24.61
CA ALA A 46 -2.50 -17.56 -26.02
C ALA A 46 -1.45 -16.54 -26.46
N GLY A 47 -0.76 -16.86 -27.57
CA GLY A 47 0.16 -15.92 -28.20
C GLY A 47 -0.60 -14.83 -28.95
N ASP A 48 0.14 -13.83 -29.39
CA ASP A 48 -0.36 -12.88 -30.37
C ASP A 48 -0.60 -13.57 -31.74
N PRO A 49 -1.15 -12.86 -32.74
CA PRO A 49 -1.38 -13.43 -34.07
C PRO A 49 -0.11 -13.98 -34.75
N ASP A 50 1.08 -13.53 -34.35
CA ASP A 50 2.38 -14.02 -34.83
C ASP A 50 2.90 -15.23 -34.02
N SER A 51 2.07 -15.79 -33.13
CA SER A 51 2.43 -16.85 -32.18
C SER A 51 3.52 -16.48 -31.17
N LYS A 52 3.81 -15.19 -31.00
CA LYS A 52 4.72 -14.72 -29.95
C LYS A 52 3.99 -14.73 -28.63
N ARG A 53 4.64 -15.27 -27.61
CA ARG A 53 4.13 -15.27 -26.25
C ARG A 53 4.91 -14.23 -25.46
N CYS A 54 4.51 -12.98 -25.65
CA CYS A 54 5.08 -11.85 -24.94
C CYS A 54 4.62 -11.86 -23.47
N ASP A 55 5.42 -11.20 -22.64
CA ASP A 55 5.02 -10.82 -21.29
C ASP A 55 3.77 -9.95 -21.36
N TRP A 56 2.88 -10.10 -20.38
CA TRP A 56 1.66 -9.33 -20.33
C TRP A 56 1.30 -8.94 -18.90
N VAL A 57 0.45 -7.92 -18.79
CA VAL A 57 -0.10 -7.45 -17.51
C VAL A 57 -1.61 -7.38 -17.61
N GLU A 58 -2.29 -7.79 -16.55
CA GLU A 58 -3.73 -7.58 -16.42
C GLU A 58 -3.99 -6.24 -15.72
N LEU A 59 -4.92 -5.46 -16.25
CA LEU A 59 -5.40 -4.24 -15.61
C LEU A 59 -6.76 -4.49 -14.99
N LYS A 60 -6.99 -3.94 -13.79
CA LYS A 60 -8.28 -3.98 -13.11
C LYS A 60 -8.80 -2.59 -12.85
N ASN A 61 -9.97 -2.31 -13.40
CA ASN A 61 -10.82 -1.21 -12.96
C ASN A 61 -11.33 -1.52 -11.54
N CYS A 62 -10.99 -0.67 -10.57
CA CYS A 62 -11.40 -0.78 -9.18
C CYS A 62 -12.60 0.12 -8.84
N THR A 63 -13.24 0.69 -9.84
CA THR A 63 -14.43 1.53 -9.73
C THR A 63 -15.69 0.76 -10.17
N TYR A 64 -16.86 1.38 -9.97
CA TYR A 64 -18.15 0.81 -10.37
C TYR A 64 -18.69 1.38 -11.69
N PHE A 65 -17.88 2.19 -12.37
CA PHE A 65 -18.23 2.83 -13.63
C PHE A 65 -17.11 2.64 -14.64
N ASP A 66 -17.41 2.89 -15.92
CA ASP A 66 -16.38 2.84 -16.95
C ASP A 66 -15.37 3.96 -16.72
N ILE A 67 -14.08 3.62 -16.78
CA ILE A 67 -12.98 4.57 -16.53
C ILE A 67 -13.07 5.78 -17.47
N ALA A 68 -13.55 5.57 -18.71
CA ALA A 68 -13.70 6.64 -19.70
C ALA A 68 -14.84 7.63 -19.36
N ASP A 69 -15.81 7.23 -18.54
CA ASP A 69 -17.01 8.02 -18.22
C ASP A 69 -16.86 8.81 -16.91
N GLY A 70 -15.94 8.44 -16.02
CA GLY A 70 -15.69 9.15 -14.75
C GLY A 70 -14.88 10.44 -14.87
N ALA A 71 -14.42 10.82 -16.07
CA ALA A 71 -13.62 12.03 -16.34
C ALA A 71 -14.39 13.10 -17.15
N ARG A 72 -15.68 12.90 -17.42
CA ARG A 72 -16.58 13.89 -18.04
C ARG A 72 -17.49 14.50 -16.99
#